data_AF-A0ABD1SXW8-F1
#
_entry.id   AF-A0ABD1SXW8-F1
#
_cell.length_a   1.000
_cell.length_b   1.000
_cell.length_c   1.000
_cell.angle_alpha   90.00
_cell.angle_beta   90.00
_cell.angle_gamma   90.00
#
_symmetry.space_group_name_H-M   'P 1'
#
loop_
_entity.id
_entity.type
_entity.pdbx_description
1 polymer ?
#
loop_
_entity_poly.entity_id
_entity_poly.type
_entity_poly.pdbx_seq_one_letter_code
_entity_poly.pdbx_strand_id
1 'polypeptide(L)'
;MAAATVNGQTKEGKRNCGIDGPTNPMVTPLLTDLYQFTMAYAYWKAGKHEERAVFDLYFWKNPFGGEYTVFAGLEECIKLIANFRIAEDKIAFIRASLPPSCEVFWCT
;
A
#
# COMPACT_ATOMS: atom_id res chain seq x y z
N MET A 1 3.94 4.15 -59.23
CA MET A 1 3.71 2.73 -58.91
C MET A 1 4.67 2.37 -57.78
N ALA A 2 4.32 2.35 -56.49
CA ALA A 2 3.07 2.52 -55.76
C ALA A 2 3.37 3.28 -54.44
N ALA A 3 2.45 4.16 -54.03
CA ALA A 3 2.48 4.82 -52.73
C ALA A 3 1.93 3.85 -51.67
N ALA A 4 2.67 3.61 -50.60
CA ALA A 4 2.20 2.83 -49.46
C ALA A 4 1.61 3.79 -48.42
N THR A 5 0.29 3.98 -48.48
CA THR A 5 -0.49 4.61 -47.42
C THR A 5 -0.67 3.63 -46.27
N VAL A 6 0.12 3.75 -45.20
CA VAL A 6 -0.17 3.08 -43.92
C VAL A 6 -1.18 3.94 -43.16
N ASN A 7 -2.45 3.57 -43.28
CA ASN A 7 -3.52 3.99 -42.39
C ASN A 7 -3.77 2.84 -41.40
N GLY A 8 -3.12 2.91 -40.24
CA GLY A 8 -3.34 2.02 -39.12
C GLY A 8 -3.72 2.82 -37.88
N GLN A 9 -5.01 3.07 -37.71
CA GLN A 9 -5.59 3.64 -36.49
C GLN A 9 -5.24 2.73 -35.30
N THR A 10 -4.24 3.09 -34.51
CA THR A 10 -4.00 2.42 -33.23
C THR A 10 -4.90 3.11 -32.21
N LYS A 11 -5.94 2.38 -31.80
CA LYS A 11 -6.99 2.86 -30.92
C LYS A 11 -6.38 3.37 -29.61
N GLU A 12 -6.60 4.65 -29.30
CA GLU A 12 -6.43 5.17 -27.95
C GLU A 12 -7.41 4.44 -27.04
N GLY A 13 -6.92 3.36 -26.43
CA GLY A 13 -7.59 2.67 -25.34
C GLY A 13 -7.67 3.63 -24.18
N LYS A 14 -8.85 4.23 -23.98
CA LYS A 14 -9.26 4.93 -22.78
C LYS A 14 -9.09 3.96 -21.61
N ARG A 15 -7.90 3.91 -21.00
CA ARG A 15 -7.64 3.14 -19.79
C ARG A 15 -8.43 3.81 -18.68
N ASN A 16 -9.55 3.21 -18.29
CA ASN A 16 -10.23 3.58 -17.06
C ASN A 16 -9.20 3.44 -15.93
N CYS A 17 -8.66 4.56 -15.43
CA CYS A 17 -7.54 4.57 -14.49
C CYS A 17 -8.01 4.45 -13.02
N GLY A 18 -9.17 3.84 -12.79
CA GLY A 18 -9.56 3.43 -11.45
C GLY A 18 -8.81 2.15 -11.13
N ILE A 19 -7.93 2.17 -10.12
CA ILE A 19 -7.34 0.94 -9.61
C ILE A 19 -8.46 0.21 -8.88
N ASP A 20 -8.89 -0.93 -9.42
CA ASP A 20 -9.91 -1.78 -8.79
C ASP A 20 -9.46 -2.16 -7.36
N GLY A 21 -10.44 -2.36 -6.48
CA GLY A 21 -10.19 -2.75 -5.09
C GLY A 21 -9.37 -4.05 -4.97
N PRO A 22 -8.75 -4.31 -3.80
CA PRO A 22 -8.04 -5.56 -3.57
C PRO A 22 -8.96 -6.76 -3.81
N THR A 23 -8.43 -7.79 -4.45
CA THR A 23 -9.17 -9.00 -4.81
C THR A 23 -9.52 -9.82 -3.56
N ASN A 24 -8.68 -9.70 -2.52
CA ASN A 24 -8.86 -10.43 -1.28
C ASN A 24 -9.51 -9.56 -0.18
N PRO A 25 -10.73 -9.91 0.29
CA PRO A 25 -11.44 -9.13 1.31
C PRO A 25 -10.81 -9.20 2.71
N MET A 26 -9.83 -10.08 2.92
CA MET A 26 -9.12 -10.22 4.20
C MET A 26 -7.91 -9.30 4.35
N VAL A 27 -7.47 -8.67 3.27
CA VAL A 27 -6.37 -7.71 3.32
C VAL A 27 -6.96 -6.37 3.76
N THR A 28 -6.94 -6.14 5.08
CA THR A 28 -7.44 -4.90 5.69
C THR A 28 -6.28 -4.06 6.22
N PRO A 29 -6.45 -2.74 6.37
CA PRO A 29 -5.45 -1.87 7.00
C PRO A 29 -5.05 -2.25 8.44
N LEU A 30 -5.84 -3.09 9.11
CA LEU A 30 -5.53 -3.61 10.44
C LEU A 30 -4.56 -4.82 10.39
N LEU A 31 -4.26 -5.36 9.21
CA LEU A 31 -3.26 -6.41 9.00
C LEU A 31 -1.84 -5.84 9.07
N THR A 32 -1.53 -5.17 10.19
CA THR A 32 -0.23 -4.60 10.49
C THR A 32 0.03 -4.75 11.99
N ASP A 33 1.27 -4.98 12.37
CA ASP A 33 1.62 -5.07 13.78
C ASP A 33 1.35 -3.74 14.51
N LEU A 34 0.99 -3.83 15.79
CA LEU A 34 0.73 -2.66 16.65
C LEU A 34 1.90 -1.66 16.66
N TYR A 35 3.12 -2.16 16.47
CA TYR A 35 4.34 -1.35 16.36
C TYR A 35 4.24 -0.26 15.28
N GLN A 36 3.60 -0.55 14.14
CA GLN A 36 3.48 0.44 13.06
C GLN A 36 2.65 1.65 13.49
N PHE A 37 1.59 1.42 14.28
CA PHE A 37 0.76 2.50 14.82
C PHE A 37 1.47 3.29 15.92
N THR A 38 2.21 2.64 16.82
CA THR A 38 2.95 3.34 17.87
C THR A 38 4.12 4.14 17.29
N MET A 39 4.76 3.65 16.25
CA MET A 39 5.79 4.38 15.50
C MET A 39 5.22 5.59 14.76
N ALA A 40 4.09 5.43 14.05
CA ALA A 40 3.42 6.55 13.40
C ALA A 40 3.06 7.66 14.41
N TYR A 41 2.56 7.29 15.58
CA TYR A 41 2.29 8.22 16.68
C TYR A 41 3.56 8.93 17.18
N ALA A 42 4.66 8.20 17.36
CA ALA A 42 5.94 8.78 17.77
C ALA A 42 6.46 9.79 16.73
N TYR A 43 6.36 9.49 15.43
CA TYR A 43 6.76 10.41 14.36
C TYR A 43 5.87 11.64 14.28
N TRP A 44 4.55 11.48 14.49
CA TRP A 44 3.64 12.62 14.55
C TRP A 44 3.97 13.55 15.73
N LYS A 45 4.16 12.98 16.93
CA LYS A 45 4.53 13.75 18.13
C LYS A 45 5.89 14.44 17.99
N ALA A 46 6.82 13.85 17.25
CA ALA A 46 8.12 14.44 16.95
C ALA A 46 8.08 15.48 15.80
N GLY A 47 6.93 15.67 15.14
CA GLY A 47 6.80 16.59 14.00
C GLY A 47 7.48 16.09 12.71
N LYS A 48 7.81 14.80 12.62
CA LYS A 48 8.60 14.19 11.53
C LYS A 48 7.79 13.33 10.56
N HIS A 49 6.47 13.30 10.72
CA HIS A 49 5.60 12.44 9.92
C HIS A 49 5.54 12.82 8.43
N GLU A 50 5.93 14.06 8.07
CA GLU A 50 6.02 14.52 6.68
C GLU A 50 7.43 14.36 6.07
N GLU A 51 8.41 13.86 6.84
CA GLU A 51 9.75 13.64 6.33
C GLU A 51 9.76 12.49 5.31
N ARG A 52 10.49 12.67 4.21
CA ARG A 52 10.57 11.67 3.14
C ARG A 52 11.35 10.45 3.61
N ALA A 53 10.68 9.31 3.70
CA ALA A 53 11.30 8.01 3.96
C ALA A 53 11.44 7.18 2.66
N VAL A 54 12.47 6.34 2.60
CA VAL A 54 12.69 5.36 1.53
C VAL A 54 12.83 3.99 2.19
N PHE A 55 12.09 2.99 1.70
CA PHE A 55 12.10 1.62 2.22
C PHE A 55 12.48 0.65 1.11
N ASP A 56 13.47 -0.21 1.39
CA ASP A 56 13.90 -1.27 0.49
C ASP A 56 13.44 -2.62 1.02
N LEU A 57 12.82 -3.42 0.16
CA LEU A 57 12.40 -4.79 0.47
C LEU A 57 13.38 -5.77 -0.16
N TYR A 58 14.06 -6.55 0.67
CA TYR A 58 14.99 -7.59 0.24
C TYR A 58 14.88 -8.82 1.14
N PHE A 59 15.29 -9.98 0.62
CA PHE A 59 15.41 -11.22 1.38
C PHE A 59 16.90 -11.54 1.59
N TRP A 60 17.27 -11.92 2.82
CA TRP A 60 18.67 -12.28 3.12
C TRP A 60 19.10 -13.64 2.58
N LYS A 61 18.15 -14.56 2.36
CA LYS A 61 18.40 -15.90 1.83
C LYS A 61 17.33 -16.24 0.80
N ASN A 62 17.74 -16.87 -0.29
CA ASN A 62 16.81 -17.34 -1.31
C ASN A 62 15.92 -18.44 -0.71
N PRO A 63 14.58 -18.32 -0.85
CA PRO A 63 13.68 -19.40 -0.48
C PRO A 63 13.99 -20.65 -1.32
N PHE A 64 13.92 -21.83 -0.70
CA PHE A 64 14.18 -23.15 -1.32
C PHE A 64 15.64 -23.44 -1.75
N GLY A 65 16.60 -22.56 -1.42
CA GLY A 65 18.02 -22.77 -1.76
C GLY A 65 18.30 -22.78 -3.27
N GLY A 66 17.35 -22.31 -4.08
CA GLY A 66 17.48 -22.20 -5.52
C GLY A 66 18.27 -20.95 -5.97
N GLU A 67 18.77 -21.00 -7.20
CA GLU A 67 19.60 -19.95 -7.79
C GLU A 67 18.82 -18.68 -8.19
N TYR A 68 17.48 -18.75 -8.24
CA TYR A 68 16.62 -17.63 -8.63
C TYR A 68 15.33 -17.59 -7.80
N THR A 69 14.72 -16.40 -7.70
CA THR A 69 13.45 -16.16 -7.01
C THR A 69 12.55 -15.27 -7.88
N VAL A 70 11.31 -15.70 -8.07
CA VAL A 70 10.32 -14.96 -8.85
C VAL A 70 9.33 -14.30 -7.88
N PHE A 71 9.12 -12.99 -8.01
CA PHE A 71 8.13 -12.27 -7.24
C PHE A 71 6.76 -12.33 -7.91
N ALA A 72 5.74 -12.72 -7.15
CA ALA A 72 4.34 -12.72 -7.59
C ALA A 72 3.48 -12.02 -6.52
N GLY A 73 2.55 -11.15 -6.95
CA GLY A 73 1.64 -10.42 -6.06
C GLY A 73 1.81 -8.90 -6.04
N LEU A 74 2.68 -8.32 -6.87
CA LEU A 74 2.87 -6.85 -6.94
C LEU A 74 1.56 -6.10 -7.20
N GLU A 75 0.72 -6.65 -8.07
CA GLU A 75 -0.56 -6.04 -8.43
C GLU A 75 -1.48 -5.88 -7.20
N GLU A 76 -1.59 -6.91 -6.37
CA GLU A 76 -2.42 -6.87 -5.17
C GLU A 76 -1.86 -5.87 -4.14
N CYS A 77 -0.52 -5.77 -4.03
CA CYS A 77 0.12 -4.75 -3.18
C CYS A 77 -0.25 -3.33 -3.64
N ILE A 78 -0.24 -3.07 -4.95
CA ILE A 78 -0.61 -1.76 -5.50
C ILE A 78 -2.09 -1.46 -5.24
N LYS A 79 -2.97 -2.44 -5.46
CA LYS A 79 -4.42 -2.31 -5.18
C LYS A 79 -4.71 -2.00 -3.72
N LEU A 80 -3.98 -2.65 -2.80
CA LEU A 80 -4.08 -2.41 -1.36
C LEU A 80 -3.69 -0.96 -1.00
N ILE A 81 -2.54 -0.49 -1.48
CA ILE A 81 -2.05 0.86 -1.20
C ILE A 81 -3.00 1.91 -1.79
N ALA A 82 -3.49 1.69 -3.02
CA ALA A 82 -4.40 2.61 -3.69
C ALA A 82 -5.76 2.77 -2.99
N ASN A 83 -6.24 1.72 -2.31
CA ASN A 83 -7.53 1.68 -1.62
C ASN A 83 -7.40 1.71 -0.09
N PHE A 84 -6.26 2.16 0.43
CA PHE A 84 -5.97 2.16 1.86
C PHE A 84 -6.86 3.16 2.61
N ARG A 85 -7.88 2.66 3.33
CA ARG A 85 -8.77 3.48 4.17
C ARG A 85 -9.11 2.75 5.46
N ILE A 86 -8.87 3.41 6.60
CA ILE A 86 -9.22 2.87 7.91
C ILE A 86 -10.67 3.27 8.23
N ALA A 87 -11.52 2.27 8.48
CA ALA A 87 -12.89 2.49 8.90
C ALA A 87 -12.98 2.82 10.40
N GLU A 88 -14.02 3.54 10.80
CA GLU A 88 -14.18 4.05 12.18
C GLU A 88 -14.23 2.93 13.23
N ASP A 89 -14.77 1.75 12.88
CA ASP A 89 -14.78 0.57 13.75
C ASP A 89 -13.36 0.11 14.11
N LYS A 90 -12.43 0.20 13.15
CA LYS A 90 -11.02 -0.16 13.36
C LYS A 90 -10.29 0.90 14.17
N ILE A 91 -10.64 2.16 14.01
CA ILE A 91 -10.10 3.26 14.82
C ILE A 91 -10.48 3.06 16.29
N ALA A 92 -11.74 2.70 16.57
CA ALA A 92 -12.20 2.38 17.92
C ALA A 92 -11.42 1.21 18.54
N PHE A 93 -11.14 0.16 17.76
CA PHE A 93 -10.32 -0.98 18.21
C PHE A 93 -8.88 -0.58 18.54
N ILE A 94 -8.24 0.23 17.70
CA ILE A 94 -6.86 0.70 17.93
C ILE A 94 -6.81 1.59 19.18
N ARG A 95 -7.80 2.48 19.37
CA ARG A 95 -7.90 3.32 20.58
C ARG A 95 -8.04 2.48 21.86
N ALA A 96 -8.81 1.41 21.84
CA ALA A 96 -8.95 0.51 22.98
C ALA A 96 -7.68 -0.31 23.27
N SER A 97 -6.87 -0.59 22.24
CA SER A 97 -5.64 -1.39 22.35
C SER A 97 -4.43 -0.58 22.80
N LEU A 98 -4.47 0.76 22.71
CA LEU A 98 -3.39 1.65 23.12
C LEU A 98 -3.64 2.19 24.54
N PRO A 99 -2.59 2.39 25.35
CA PRO A 99 -2.73 3.00 26.66
C PRO A 99 -3.27 4.44 26.56
N PRO A 100 -4.04 4.91 27.55
CA PRO A 100 -4.74 6.21 27.54
C PRO A 100 -3.80 7.44 27.54
N SER A 101 -2.48 7.25 27.54
CA SER A 101 -1.47 8.31 27.44
C SER A 101 -1.19 8.78 26.00
N CYS A 102 -1.79 8.15 24.99
CA CYS A 102 -1.71 8.60 23.61
C CYS A 102 -2.78 9.67 23.34
N GLU A 103 -2.41 10.94 23.45
CA GLU A 103 -3.30 12.04 23.11
C GLU A 103 -3.57 12.11 21.59
N VAL A 104 -4.85 12.11 21.25
CA VAL A 104 -5.53 12.72 20.09
C VAL A 104 -4.77 12.83 18.74
N PHE A 105 -4.05 11.80 18.31
CA PHE A 105 -3.56 11.72 16.93
C PHE A 105 -4.69 11.53 15.89
N TRP A 106 -5.82 10.94 16.32
CA TRP A 106 -6.88 10.44 15.44
C TRP A 106 -8.14 11.32 15.37
N CYS A 107 -8.10 12.59 15.81
CA CYS A 107 -9.31 13.46 15.88
C CYS A 107 -9.22 14.75 15.05
N THR A 108 -8.20 14.91 14.20
CA THR A 108 -8.11 16.04 13.25
C THR A 108 -8.44 15.57 11.84
#